data_AF-A0A5E7B2V0-F1
#
_entry.id   AF-A0A5E7B2V0-F1
#
_cell.length_a   1.000
_cell.length_b   1.000
_cell.length_c   1.000
_cell.angle_alpha   90.00
_cell.angle_beta   90.00
_cell.angle_gamma   90.00
#
_symmetry.space_group_name_H-M   'P 1'
#
loop_
_entity.id
_entity.type
_entity.pdbx_description
1 polymer ?
#
loop_
_entity_poly.entity_id
_entity_poly.type
_entity_poly.pdbx_seq_one_letter_code
_entity_poly.pdbx_strand_id
1 'polypeptide(L)'
;MSKGLTAATGMEALTLAIEAYVSTAATPSTDVCALKVVELISANPRIAVALGDDMPARENMACAQFLAGMAFNTASLGYVHAMAHQL
;
A
#
# COMPACT_ATOMS: atom_id res chain seq x y z
N MET A 1 -9.54 -9.22 -10.52
CA MET A 1 -8.50 -9.81 -9.64
C MET A 1 -9.13 -10.86 -8.74
N SER A 2 -8.46 -11.98 -8.50
CA SER A 2 -8.92 -13.00 -7.54
C SER A 2 -8.88 -12.47 -6.10
N LYS A 3 -9.65 -13.06 -5.18
CA LYS A 3 -9.69 -12.63 -3.77
C LYS A 3 -8.31 -12.69 -3.11
N GLY A 4 -7.57 -13.78 -3.33
CA GLY A 4 -6.21 -13.95 -2.82
C GLY A 4 -5.25 -12.91 -3.37
N LEU A 5 -5.33 -12.60 -4.67
CA LEU A 5 -4.48 -11.57 -5.28
C LEU A 5 -4.80 -10.18 -4.75
N THR A 6 -6.08 -9.81 -4.63
CA THR A 6 -6.50 -8.51 -4.06
C THR A 6 -6.02 -8.36 -2.62
N ALA A 7 -6.08 -9.43 -1.82
CA ALA A 7 -5.58 -9.41 -0.45
C ALA A 7 -4.05 -9.24 -0.42
N ALA A 8 -3.32 -10.00 -1.24
CA ALA A 8 -1.87 -9.92 -1.32
C ALA A 8 -1.38 -8.52 -1.74
N THR A 9 -1.90 -7.97 -2.83
CA THR A 9 -1.53 -6.62 -3.31
C THR A 9 -1.95 -5.53 -2.33
N GLY A 10 -3.08 -5.70 -1.62
CA GLY A 10 -3.48 -4.77 -0.57
C GLY A 10 -2.52 -4.77 0.63
N MET A 11 -2.01 -5.94 1.02
CA MET A 11 -1.00 -6.03 2.09
C MET A 11 0.37 -5.51 1.64
N GLU A 12 0.72 -5.70 0.37
CA GLU A 12 1.92 -5.10 -0.23
C GLU A 12 1.87 -3.57 -0.17
N ALA A 13 0.77 -2.94 -0.61
CA ALA A 13 0.60 -1.49 -0.51
C ALA A 13 0.73 -0.95 0.92
N LEU A 14 0.19 -1.66 1.91
CA LEU A 14 0.32 -1.29 3.31
C LEU A 14 1.79 -1.36 3.77
N THR A 15 2.49 -2.42 3.38
CA THR A 15 3.90 -2.62 3.72
C THR A 15 4.75 -1.52 3.10
N LEU A 16 4.55 -1.21 1.81
CA LEU A 16 5.22 -0.11 1.11
C LEU A 16 5.03 1.22 1.83
N ALA A 17 3.80 1.54 2.26
CA ALA A 17 3.52 2.78 2.97
C ALA A 17 4.21 2.84 4.34
N ILE A 18 4.17 1.77 5.12
CA ILE A 18 4.82 1.72 6.44
C ILE A 18 6.33 1.87 6.30
N GLU A 19 6.94 1.13 5.37
CA GLU A 19 8.39 1.21 5.15
C GLU A 19 8.83 2.56 4.61
N ALA A 20 8.06 3.16 3.70
CA ALA A 20 8.34 4.51 3.22
C ALA A 20 8.25 5.55 4.35
N TYR A 21 7.30 5.40 5.27
CA TYR A 21 7.11 6.32 6.39
C TYR A 21 8.22 6.25 7.44
N VAL A 22 8.74 5.05 7.74
CA VAL A 22 9.83 4.86 8.72
C VAL A 22 11.22 4.88 8.10
N SER A 23 11.32 5.14 6.80
CA SER A 23 12.59 5.16 6.08
C SER A 23 13.50 6.30 6.55
N THR A 24 14.81 6.07 6.51
CA THR A 24 15.82 7.11 6.72
C THR A 24 15.82 8.19 5.63
N ALA A 25 15.19 7.93 4.49
CA ALA A 25 15.02 8.88 3.38
C ALA A 25 13.60 9.48 3.32
N ALA A 26 12.80 9.33 4.38
CA ALA A 26 11.46 9.90 4.45
C ALA A 26 11.49 11.45 4.36
N THR A 27 10.50 12.00 3.69
CA THR A 27 10.28 13.43 3.50
C THR A 27 8.83 13.78 3.84
N PRO A 28 8.51 15.06 4.16
CA PRO A 28 7.13 15.45 4.41
C PRO A 28 6.15 15.08 3.27
N SER A 29 6.62 15.11 2.02
CA SER A 29 5.83 14.68 0.85
C SER A 29 5.54 13.18 0.84
N THR A 30 6.51 12.34 1.19
CA THR A 30 6.31 10.88 1.23
C THR A 30 5.44 10.49 2.40
N ASP A 31 5.53 11.20 3.53
CA ASP A 31 4.72 10.95 4.72
C ASP A 31 3.24 11.23 4.48
N VAL A 32 2.90 12.32 3.79
CA VAL A 32 1.52 12.62 3.40
C VAL A 32 0.95 11.50 2.54
N CYS A 33 1.74 11.00 1.58
CA CYS A 33 1.33 9.88 0.73
C CYS A 33 1.14 8.61 1.56
N ALA A 34 2.12 8.24 2.39
CA ALA A 34 2.08 7.04 3.22
C ALA A 34 0.92 7.04 4.21
N LEU A 35 0.67 8.17 4.90
CA LEU A 35 -0.47 8.30 5.81
C LEU A 35 -1.80 8.15 5.06
N LYS A 36 -1.92 8.71 3.85
CA LYS A 36 -3.14 8.54 3.06
C LYS A 36 -3.36 7.10 2.62
N VAL A 37 -2.29 6.37 2.31
CA VAL A 37 -2.37 4.93 2.01
C VAL A 37 -2.89 4.15 3.21
N VAL A 38 -2.34 4.40 4.40
CA VAL A 38 -2.79 3.74 5.64
C VAL A 38 -4.29 4.00 5.89
N GLU A 39 -4.75 5.24 5.69
CA GLU A 39 -6.15 5.60 5.80
C GLU A 39 -7.04 4.80 4.81
N LEU A 40 -6.68 4.79 3.52
CA LEU A 40 -7.44 4.09 2.48
C LEU A 40 -7.47 2.58 2.70
N ILE A 41 -6.33 1.99 3.09
CA ILE A 41 -6.23 0.54 3.36
C ILE A 41 -6.87 0.18 4.70
N SER A 42 -7.03 1.08 5.65
CA SER A 42 -7.80 0.75 6.86
C SER A 42 -9.31 0.54 6.57
N ALA A 43 -9.83 1.22 5.55
CA ALA A 43 -11.26 1.28 5.24
C ALA A 43 -11.72 0.29 4.15
N ASN A 44 -10.90 -0.02 3.14
CA ASN A 44 -11.37 -0.65 1.90
C ASN A 44 -10.97 -2.13 1.61
N PRO A 45 -9.88 -2.74 2.12
CA PRO A 45 -9.36 -4.00 1.58
C PRO A 45 -10.28 -5.18 1.90
N ARG A 46 -10.96 -5.17 3.06
CA ARG A 46 -11.94 -6.22 3.40
C ARG A 46 -13.10 -6.24 2.42
N ILE A 47 -13.58 -5.06 2.01
CA ILE A 47 -14.66 -4.92 1.05
C ILE A 47 -14.19 -5.37 -0.33
N ALA A 48 -13.03 -4.87 -0.80
CA ALA A 48 -12.47 -5.22 -2.12
C ALA A 48 -12.14 -6.73 -2.26
N VAL A 49 -11.81 -7.41 -1.16
CA VAL A 49 -11.57 -8.86 -1.13
C VAL A 49 -12.88 -9.66 -1.08
N ALA A 50 -13.84 -9.23 -0.25
CA ALA A 50 -15.12 -9.94 -0.09
C ALA A 50 -16.02 -9.78 -1.32
N LEU A 51 -16.12 -8.55 -1.83
CA LEU A 51 -16.95 -8.13 -2.95
C LEU A 51 -16.09 -7.50 -4.04
N GLY A 52 -15.58 -8.34 -4.93
CA GLY A 52 -14.65 -7.93 -5.98
C GLY A 52 -15.25 -7.01 -7.04
N ASP A 53 -16.55 -6.77 -7.05
CA ASP A 53 -17.24 -5.88 -7.99
C ASP A 53 -17.59 -4.52 -7.36
N ASP A 54 -17.20 -4.30 -6.10
CA ASP A 54 -17.32 -3.00 -5.43
C ASP A 54 -16.30 -2.02 -6.04
N MET A 55 -16.78 -1.24 -7.02
CA MET A 55 -15.96 -0.27 -7.74
C MET A 55 -15.37 0.81 -6.84
N PRO A 56 -16.12 1.43 -5.90
CA PRO A 56 -15.54 2.39 -4.95
C PRO A 56 -14.38 1.80 -4.13
N ALA A 57 -14.54 0.59 -3.60
CA ALA A 57 -13.47 -0.07 -2.84
C ALA A 57 -12.25 -0.37 -3.74
N ARG A 58 -12.47 -0.79 -4.99
CA ARG A 58 -11.38 -1.00 -5.96
C ARG A 58 -10.64 0.27 -6.33
N GLU A 59 -11.35 1.37 -6.56
CA GLU A 59 -10.76 2.67 -6.87
C GLU A 59 -9.90 3.17 -5.70
N ASN A 60 -10.40 3.04 -4.47
CA ASN A 60 -9.63 3.39 -3.27
C ASN A 60 -8.37 2.52 -3.11
N MET A 61 -8.45 1.21 -3.38
CA MET A 61 -7.28 0.32 -3.35
C MET A 61 -6.27 0.66 -4.46
N ALA A 62 -6.74 1.01 -5.66
CA ALA A 62 -5.86 1.43 -6.75
C ALA A 62 -5.18 2.77 -6.44
N CYS A 63 -5.91 3.72 -5.86
CA CYS A 63 -5.37 4.99 -5.39
C CYS A 63 -4.33 4.78 -4.28
N ALA A 64 -4.60 3.88 -3.33
CA ALA A 64 -3.65 3.50 -2.29
C ALA A 64 -2.36 2.91 -2.87
N GLN A 65 -2.45 2.00 -3.85
CA GLN A 65 -1.26 1.45 -4.52
C GLN A 65 -0.44 2.55 -5.23
N PHE A 66 -1.11 3.47 -5.92
CA PHE A 66 -0.46 4.57 -6.62
C PHE A 66 0.29 5.51 -5.66
N LEU A 67 -0.37 5.89 -4.55
CA LEU A 67 0.23 6.74 -3.52
C LEU A 67 1.39 6.03 -2.79
N ALA A 68 1.27 4.72 -2.56
CA ALA A 68 2.37 3.93 -2.02
C ALA A 68 3.58 3.97 -2.98
N GLY A 69 3.34 3.84 -4.28
CA GLY A 69 4.32 4.03 -5.35
C GLY A 69 5.05 5.36 -5.28
N MET A 70 4.31 6.45 -5.12
CA MET A 70 4.90 7.78 -4.97
C MET A 70 5.76 7.89 -3.71
N ALA A 71 5.31 7.32 -2.59
CA ALA A 71 6.02 7.37 -1.32
C ALA A 71 7.36 6.60 -1.39
N PHE A 72 7.33 5.31 -1.74
CA PHE A 72 8.53 4.47 -1.71
C PHE A 72 9.53 4.83 -2.81
N ASN A 73 9.08 5.34 -3.96
CA ASN A 73 10.00 5.73 -5.03
C ASN A 73 10.97 6.86 -4.61
N THR A 74 10.58 7.66 -3.60
CA THR A 74 11.43 8.72 -3.05
C THR A 74 12.03 8.31 -1.70
N ALA A 75 11.27 7.62 -0.85
CA ALA A 75 11.73 7.21 0.48
C ALA A 75 12.52 5.90 0.47
N SER A 76 12.66 5.18 -0.65
CA SER A 76 13.14 3.80 -0.67
C SER A 76 12.29 2.86 0.21
N LEU A 77 12.79 1.66 0.49
CA LEU A 77 12.08 0.60 1.24
C LEU A 77 12.94 0.05 2.38
N GLY A 78 12.33 -0.80 3.21
CA GLY A 78 12.92 -1.37 4.42
C GLY A 78 13.24 -2.87 4.31
N TYR A 79 13.42 -3.50 5.47
CA TYR A 79 13.82 -4.90 5.56
C TYR A 79 12.73 -5.91 5.25
N VAL A 80 11.44 -5.54 5.32
CA VAL A 80 10.36 -6.45 4.93
C VAL A 80 10.49 -6.78 3.44
N HIS A 81 10.72 -5.78 2.58
CA HIS A 81 10.98 -6.03 1.17
C HIS A 81 12.32 -6.72 0.92
N ALA A 82 13.37 -6.38 1.66
CA ALA A 82 14.68 -7.03 1.51
C ALA A 82 14.62 -8.55 1.81
N MET A 83 13.84 -8.94 2.83
CA MET A 83 13.61 -10.34 3.16
C MET A 83 12.65 -11.01 2.18
N ALA A 84 11.56 -10.33 1.81
CA ALA A 84 10.55 -10.89 0.91
C ALA A 84 11.10 -11.20 -0.49
N HIS A 85 12.04 -10.42 -1.01
CA HIS A 85 12.62 -10.65 -2.34
C HIS A 85 13.51 -11.90 -2.42
N GLN A 86 13.90 -12.49 -1.27
CA GLN A 86 14.70 -13.72 -1.22
C GLN A 86 13.86 -14.98 -1.00
N LEU A 87 12.57 -14.84 -0.68
CA LEU A 87 11.63 -15.94 -0.46
C LEU A 87 10.97 -16.36 -1.78
#